data_AF-A0A2V9QM27-F1
#
_entry.id   AF-A0A2V9QM27-F1
#
_cell.length_a   1.000
_cell.length_b   1.000
_cell.length_c   1.000
_cell.angle_alpha   90.00
_cell.angle_beta   90.00
_cell.angle_gamma   90.00
#
_symmetry.space_group_name_H-M   'P 1'
#
loop_
_entity.id
_entity.type
_entity.pdbx_description
1 polymer ?
#
loop_
_entity_poly.entity_id
_entity_poly.type
_entity_poly.pdbx_seq_one_letter_code
_entity_poly.pdbx_strand_id
1 'polypeptide(L)'
;MILQTYGLLQESAMFYRRATELAPADFRWIYYLALVEADQGQCDQASSNFRRALRIKSDYLAAKLRLANCLLASADWEASRKLYTEILKRDPVNPNA
;
A
#
# COMPACT_ATOMS: atom_id res chain seq x y z
N MET A 1 -19.99 -11.50 -11.00
CA MET A 1 -18.51 -11.55 -11.06
C MET A 1 -17.79 -11.04 -9.80
N ILE A 2 -18.46 -10.37 -8.85
CA ILE A 2 -17.80 -9.77 -7.67
C ILE A 2 -17.31 -10.84 -6.66
N LEU A 3 -18.00 -11.97 -6.49
CA LEU A 3 -17.58 -13.02 -5.54
C LEU A 3 -16.24 -13.70 -5.90
N GLN A 4 -15.92 -13.85 -7.19
CA GLN A 4 -14.68 -14.50 -7.61
C GLN A 4 -13.44 -13.63 -7.32
N THR A 5 -13.55 -12.32 -7.50
CA THR A 5 -12.45 -11.40 -7.17
C THR A 5 -12.19 -11.36 -5.68
N TYR A 6 -13.24 -11.36 -4.83
CA TYR A 6 -13.07 -11.41 -3.37
C TYR A 6 -12.46 -12.73 -2.87
N GLY A 7 -12.81 -13.88 -3.48
CA GLY A 7 -12.20 -15.17 -3.14
C GLY A 7 -10.70 -15.22 -3.46
N LEU A 8 -10.31 -14.73 -4.64
CA LEU A 8 -8.89 -14.64 -5.01
C LEU A 8 -8.10 -13.69 -4.11
N LEU A 9 -8.71 -12.59 -3.65
CA LEU A 9 -8.05 -11.63 -2.76
C LEU A 9 -7.70 -12.27 -1.41
N GLN A 10 -8.59 -13.06 -0.81
CA GLN A 10 -8.28 -13.73 0.45
C GLN A 10 -7.19 -14.80 0.32
N GLU A 11 -7.26 -15.63 -0.72
CA GLU A 11 -6.22 -16.62 -0.98
C GLU A 11 -4.86 -15.93 -1.25
N SER A 12 -4.86 -14.86 -2.04
CA SER A 12 -3.66 -14.06 -2.33
C SER A 12 -3.03 -13.49 -1.06
N ALA A 13 -3.85 -12.97 -0.13
CA ALA A 13 -3.34 -12.46 1.15
C ALA A 13 -2.59 -13.55 1.94
N MET A 14 -3.10 -14.78 1.95
CA MET A 14 -2.44 -15.90 2.62
C MET A 14 -1.10 -16.25 1.96
N PHE A 15 -1.03 -16.29 0.63
CA PHE A 15 0.22 -16.53 -0.09
C PHE A 15 1.25 -15.44 0.16
N TYR A 16 0.83 -14.17 0.13
CA TYR A 16 1.74 -13.06 0.42
C TYR A 16 2.20 -13.05 1.88
N ARG A 17 1.35 -13.40 2.84
CA ARG A 17 1.77 -13.53 4.25
C ARG A 17 2.85 -14.60 4.41
N ARG A 18 2.67 -15.79 3.84
CA ARG A 18 3.73 -16.82 3.83
C ARG A 18 4.99 -16.34 3.12
N ALA A 19 4.85 -15.62 2.00
CA ALA A 19 6.00 -15.06 1.30
C ALA A 19 6.75 -14.02 2.15
N THR A 20 6.05 -13.21 2.95
CA THR A 20 6.70 -12.29 3.90
C THR A 20 7.41 -13.00 5.05
N GLU A 21 6.94 -14.18 5.47
CA GLU A 21 7.63 -15.01 6.47
C GLU A 21 8.89 -15.66 5.88
N LEU A 22 8.83 -16.12 4.64
CA LEU A 22 9.95 -16.73 3.92
C LEU A 22 11.03 -15.71 3.50
N ALA A 23 10.62 -14.49 3.14
CA ALA A 23 11.50 -13.43 2.69
C ALA A 23 11.14 -12.08 3.35
N PRO A 24 11.44 -11.92 4.66
CA PRO A 24 11.09 -10.71 5.41
C PRO A 24 11.86 -9.46 4.96
N ALA A 25 12.97 -9.64 4.24
CA ALA A 25 13.79 -8.56 3.70
C ALA A 25 13.28 -8.03 2.35
N ASP A 26 12.31 -8.69 1.71
CA ASP A 26 11.80 -8.29 0.41
C ASP A 26 10.55 -7.41 0.56
N PHE A 27 10.67 -6.14 0.17
CA PHE A 27 9.59 -5.16 0.24
C PHE A 27 8.40 -5.52 -0.66
N ARG A 28 8.61 -6.33 -1.72
CA ARG A 28 7.58 -6.65 -2.72
C ARG A 28 6.44 -7.42 -2.11
N TRP A 29 6.72 -8.45 -1.31
CA TRP A 29 5.69 -9.28 -0.67
C TRP A 29 4.87 -8.48 0.35
N ILE A 30 5.54 -7.63 1.12
CA ILE A 30 4.88 -6.73 2.08
C ILE A 30 3.99 -5.71 1.34
N TYR A 31 4.45 -5.20 0.21
CA TYR A 31 3.67 -4.30 -0.64
C TYR A 31 2.44 -4.98 -1.26
N TYR A 32 2.58 -6.18 -1.82
CA TYR A 32 1.45 -6.92 -2.40
C TYR A 32 0.43 -7.35 -1.35
N LEU A 33 0.89 -7.72 -0.14
CA LEU A 33 0.00 -7.97 0.99
C LEU A 33 -0.82 -6.72 1.34
N ALA A 34 -0.15 -5.56 1.47
CA ALA A 34 -0.82 -4.29 1.76
C ALA A 34 -1.82 -3.89 0.66
N LEU A 35 -1.50 -4.19 -0.60
CA LEU A 35 -2.39 -3.91 -1.74
C LEU A 35 -3.69 -4.72 -1.63
N VAL A 36 -3.57 -6.01 -1.32
CA VAL A 36 -4.72 -6.89 -1.11
C VAL A 36 -5.54 -6.47 0.12
N GLU A 37 -4.89 -6.09 1.22
CA GLU A 37 -5.57 -5.57 2.42
C GLU A 37 -6.33 -4.27 2.13
N ALA A 38 -5.74 -3.37 1.33
CA ALA A 38 -6.39 -2.13 0.90
C ALA A 38 -7.63 -2.42 0.03
N ASP A 39 -7.53 -3.35 -0.92
CA ASP A 39 -8.65 -3.76 -1.77
C ASP A 39 -9.77 -4.46 -0.96
N GLN A 40 -9.44 -5.07 0.19
CA GLN A 40 -10.40 -5.61 1.15
C GLN A 40 -10.99 -4.55 2.10
N GLY A 41 -10.62 -3.28 1.94
CA GLY A 41 -11.07 -2.18 2.80
C GLY A 41 -10.35 -2.07 4.15
N GLN A 42 -9.34 -2.91 4.40
CA GLN A 42 -8.54 -2.92 5.64
C GLN A 42 -7.41 -1.87 5.55
N CYS A 43 -7.80 -0.61 5.38
CA CYS A 43 -6.87 0.51 5.14
C CYS A 43 -5.86 0.70 6.29
N ASP A 44 -6.23 0.38 7.53
CA ASP A 44 -5.34 0.50 8.69
C ASP A 44 -4.19 -0.52 8.64
N GLN A 45 -4.51 -1.80 8.40
CA GLN A 45 -3.52 -2.86 8.18
C GLN A 45 -2.63 -2.55 6.97
N ALA A 46 -3.26 -2.18 5.85
CA ALA A 46 -2.56 -1.83 4.62
C ALA A 46 -1.57 -0.68 4.85
N SER A 47 -1.97 0.36 5.58
CA SER A 47 -1.12 1.50 5.88
C SER A 47 0.14 1.10 6.66
N SER A 48 0.01 0.19 7.63
CA SER A 48 1.13 -0.34 8.40
C SER A 48 2.10 -1.12 7.52
N ASN A 49 1.57 -1.98 6.64
CA ASN A 49 2.38 -2.77 5.72
C ASN A 49 3.04 -1.91 4.63
N PHE A 50 2.36 -0.88 4.10
CA PHE A 50 3.00 0.09 3.21
C PHE A 50 4.14 0.85 3.89
N ARG A 51 3.98 1.27 5.15
CA ARG A 51 5.09 1.89 5.91
C ARG A 51 6.26 0.93 6.09
N ARG A 52 6.00 -0.35 6.35
CA ARG A 52 7.06 -1.39 6.44
C ARG A 52 7.78 -1.55 5.10
N ALA A 53 7.05 -1.64 3.99
CA ALA A 53 7.64 -1.71 2.66
C ALA A 53 8.50 -0.48 2.36
N LEU A 54 8.06 0.72 2.76
CA LEU A 54 8.81 1.97 2.61
C LEU A 54 10.03 2.06 3.54
N ARG A 55 10.08 1.34 4.66
CA ARG A 55 11.30 1.25 5.48
C ARG A 55 12.40 0.46 4.77
N ILE A 56 12.03 -0.55 3.99
CA ILE A 56 12.98 -1.34 3.19
C ILE A 56 13.35 -0.59 1.91
N LYS A 57 12.34 -0.04 1.20
CA LYS A 57 12.53 0.76 -0.02
C LYS A 57 11.82 2.10 0.10
N SER A 58 12.52 3.08 0.69
CA SER A 58 12.02 4.44 0.91
C SER A 58 11.73 5.23 -0.36
N ASP A 59 12.26 4.78 -1.49
CA ASP A 59 12.09 5.41 -2.80
C ASP A 59 10.92 4.84 -3.63
N TYR A 60 10.13 3.92 -3.07
CA TYR A 60 9.06 3.30 -3.83
C TYR A 60 7.81 4.18 -3.87
N LEU A 61 7.69 4.99 -4.94
CA LEU A 61 6.60 5.96 -5.12
C LEU A 61 5.20 5.32 -5.08
N ALA A 62 5.05 4.14 -5.69
CA ALA A 62 3.77 3.43 -5.71
C ALA A 62 3.26 3.07 -4.31
N ALA A 63 4.14 2.67 -3.37
CA ALA A 63 3.74 2.43 -1.99
C ALA A 63 3.37 3.73 -1.25
N LYS A 64 4.04 4.86 -1.55
CA LYS A 64 3.66 6.16 -0.98
C LYS A 64 2.28 6.61 -1.47
N LEU A 65 1.99 6.47 -2.75
CA LEU A 65 0.68 6.78 -3.33
C LEU A 65 -0.42 5.90 -2.72
N ARG A 66 -0.20 4.59 -2.63
CA ARG A 66 -1.18 3.67 -2.03
C ARG A 66 -1.41 3.94 -0.54
N LEU A 67 -0.36 4.30 0.20
CA LEU A 67 -0.48 4.75 1.59
C LEU A 67 -1.30 6.03 1.70
N ALA A 68 -1.05 7.02 0.84
CA ALA A 68 -1.81 8.27 0.82
C ALA A 68 -3.30 8.02 0.53
N ASN A 69 -3.61 7.12 -0.42
CA ASN A 69 -4.98 6.69 -0.71
C ASN A 69 -5.65 6.02 0.51
N CYS A 70 -4.95 5.12 1.20
CA CYS A 70 -5.48 4.48 2.41
C CYS A 70 -5.76 5.52 3.51
N LEU A 71 -4.89 6.52 3.67
CA LEU A 71 -5.10 7.60 4.64
C LEU A 71 -6.28 8.50 4.27
N LEU A 72 -6.54 8.74 2.97
CA LEU A 72 -7.76 9.43 2.53
C LEU A 72 -9.01 8.61 2.91
N ALA A 73 -8.97 7.29 2.67
CA ALA A 73 -10.07 6.40 2.99
C ALA A 73 -10.33 6.28 4.50
N SER A 74 -9.29 6.31 5.34
CA SER A 74 -9.40 6.32 6.81
C SER A 74 -9.72 7.71 7.41
N ALA A 75 -10.08 8.71 6.59
CA ALA A 75 -10.38 10.08 6.99
C ALA A 75 -9.22 10.86 7.66
N ASP A 76 -7.99 10.38 7.52
CA ASP A 76 -6.76 11.02 8.00
C ASP A 76 -6.22 12.02 6.95
N TRP A 77 -7.02 13.03 6.66
CA TRP A 77 -6.79 13.99 5.56
C TRP A 77 -5.47 14.78 5.71
N GLU A 78 -5.06 15.11 6.94
CA GLU A 78 -3.80 15.84 7.19
C GLU A 78 -2.56 15.00 6.85
N ALA A 79 -2.54 13.74 7.29
CA ALA A 79 -1.43 12.83 7.03
C ALA A 79 -1.33 12.51 5.54
N SER A 80 -2.47 12.31 4.88
CA SER A 80 -2.51 12.11 3.44
C SER A 80 -2.01 13.33 2.67
N ARG A 81 -2.46 14.54 3.02
CA ARG A 81 -2.02 15.79 2.37
C ARG A 81 -0.51 15.97 2.46
N LYS A 82 0.09 15.73 3.63
CA LYS A 82 1.57 15.78 3.77
C LYS A 82 2.25 14.80 2.82
N LEU A 83 1.80 13.55 2.78
CA LEU A 83 2.37 12.52 1.90
C LEU A 83 2.23 12.88 0.42
N TYR A 84 1.07 13.37 -0.01
CA TYR A 84 0.86 13.86 -1.38
C TYR A 84 1.78 15.03 -1.71
N THR A 85 1.93 16.00 -0.81
CA THR A 85 2.85 17.11 -1.05
C THR A 85 4.31 16.68 -1.13
N GLU A 86 4.73 15.66 -0.38
CA GLU A 86 6.07 15.08 -0.50
C GLU A 86 6.27 14.35 -1.83
N ILE A 87 5.26 13.59 -2.27
CA ILE A 87 5.26 12.91 -3.57
C ILE A 87 5.40 13.94 -4.70
N LEU A 88 4.59 15.00 -4.68
CA LEU A 88 4.61 16.07 -5.69
C LEU A 88 5.90 16.90 -5.66
N LYS A 89 6.51 17.11 -4.49
CA LYS A 89 7.80 17.81 -4.38
C LYS A 89 8.96 16.99 -4.91
N ARG A 90 8.90 15.66 -4.79
CA ARG A 90 9.98 14.75 -5.19
C ARG A 90 9.91 14.39 -6.67
N ASP A 91 8.72 14.45 -7.26
CA ASP A 91 8.51 14.18 -8.68
C ASP A 91 7.77 15.36 -9.33
N PRO A 92 8.49 16.40 -9.80
CA PRO A 92 7.88 17.55 -10.49
C PRO A 92 7.32 17.19 -11.88
N VAL A 93 7.41 15.93 -12.32
CA VAL A 93 7.16 15.49 -13.70
C VAL A 93 5.95 14.54 -13.78
N ASN A 94 4.88 14.82 -13.02
CA ASN A 94 3.57 14.34 -13.46
C ASN A 94 2.43 15.32 -13.09
N PRO A 95 2.25 16.38 -13.90
CA PRO A 95 1.22 17.39 -13.72
C PRO A 95 -0.08 17.03 -14.46
N ASN A 96 -0.70 15.89 -14.19
CA ASN A 96 -2.09 15.61 -14.62
C ASN A 96 -2.77 14.90 -13.42
N ALA A 97 -3.55 15.58 -12.57
CA ALA A 97 -4.81 16.28 -12.86
C ALA A 97 -5.82 15.38 -13.57
#